data_AF-Q09YK2-F1
#
_entry.id   AF-Q09YK2-F1
#
_cell.length_a   1.000
_cell.length_b   1.000
_cell.length_c   1.000
_cell.angle_alpha   90.00
_cell.angle_beta   90.00
_cell.angle_gamma   90.00
#
_symmetry.space_group_name_H-M   'P 1'
#
loop_
_entity.id
_entity.type
_entity.pdbx_description
1 polymer ?
#
loop_
_entity_poly.entity_id
_entity_poly.type
_entity_poly.pdbx_seq_one_letter_code
_entity_poly.pdbx_strand_id
1 'polypeptide(L)'
;MGLETEKADVQLFMDDDSYSRHSSVDYADPDKFVDPGSDRDPHRLNSHLKVGFEDVIAEPVSTHSFDKVWICSHALFEMSKYVIYKFLTVFLAIPLAFAAGILFATLSCLHIWIIMPFVKTCLMVLPSVQTIWKSVTDVVIAPLCTSVGRSFSSVSLQLSHD
;
A
#
# COMPACT_ATOMS: atom_id res chain seq x y z
N MET A 1 64.53 -34.87 26.36
CA MET A 1 64.00 -34.85 24.99
C MET A 1 62.59 -35.45 24.90
N GLY A 2 61.77 -35.34 25.97
CA GLY A 2 60.43 -35.97 26.03
C GLY A 2 59.31 -35.02 26.47
N LEU A 3 59.63 -33.73 26.69
CA LEU A 3 58.62 -32.71 27.06
C LEU A 3 58.01 -32.05 25.81
N GLU A 4 58.74 -32.02 24.70
CA GLU A 4 58.25 -31.44 23.44
C GLU A 4 57.17 -32.30 22.76
N THR A 5 57.28 -33.63 22.85
CA THR A 5 56.31 -34.54 22.22
C THR A 5 54.98 -34.59 22.97
N GLU A 6 55.01 -34.58 24.31
CA GLU A 6 53.78 -34.56 25.12
C GLU A 6 53.01 -33.25 24.94
N LYS A 7 53.72 -32.11 24.86
CA LYS A 7 53.06 -30.81 24.63
C LYS A 7 52.42 -30.74 23.23
N ALA A 8 53.03 -31.37 22.22
CA ALA A 8 52.46 -31.44 20.89
C ALA A 8 51.22 -32.36 20.83
N ASP A 9 51.27 -33.51 21.50
CA ASP A 9 50.15 -34.47 21.53
C ASP A 9 48.95 -33.93 22.34
N VAL A 10 49.21 -33.28 23.48
CA VAL A 10 48.18 -32.60 24.27
C VAL A 10 47.60 -31.40 23.52
N GLN A 11 48.39 -30.66 22.76
CA GLN A 11 47.87 -29.53 21.97
C GLN A 11 47.05 -30.02 20.77
N LEU A 12 47.50 -31.08 20.09
CA LEU A 12 46.78 -31.69 18.97
C LEU A 12 45.44 -32.29 19.42
N PHE A 13 45.37 -32.86 20.63
CA PHE A 13 44.13 -33.42 21.17
C PHE A 13 43.13 -32.35 21.66
N MET A 14 43.59 -31.11 21.93
CA MET A 14 42.74 -30.08 22.53
C MET A 14 42.15 -29.09 21.51
N ASP A 15 42.59 -29.13 20.24
CA ASP A 15 42.12 -28.20 19.20
C ASP A 15 40.89 -28.69 18.42
N ASP A 16 40.55 -29.98 18.40
CA ASP A 16 39.46 -30.49 17.54
C ASP A 16 38.05 -30.50 18.18
N ASP A 17 37.91 -30.62 19.50
CA ASP A 17 36.60 -30.93 20.12
C ASP A 17 35.79 -29.72 20.64
N SER A 18 36.36 -28.50 20.67
CA SER A 18 35.69 -27.35 21.32
C SER A 18 35.02 -26.34 20.38
N TYR A 19 35.20 -26.41 19.06
CA TYR A 19 34.68 -25.38 18.16
C TYR A 19 33.31 -25.68 17.52
N SER A 20 32.87 -26.94 17.51
CA SER A 20 31.76 -27.36 16.64
C SER A 20 30.36 -27.35 17.27
N ARG A 21 30.15 -26.81 18.49
CA ARG A 21 28.84 -26.98 19.17
C ARG A 21 28.18 -25.77 19.82
N HIS A 22 28.57 -24.53 19.51
CA HIS A 22 27.81 -23.39 20.08
C HIS A 22 27.70 -22.09 19.27
N SER A 23 27.88 -22.13 17.94
CA SER A 23 27.59 -20.98 17.07
C SER A 23 26.31 -21.13 16.26
N SER A 24 25.30 -21.86 16.76
CA SER A 24 23.93 -21.37 16.55
C SER A 24 23.79 -20.14 17.46
N VAL A 25 24.33 -19.01 17.01
CA VAL A 25 24.02 -17.72 17.61
C VAL A 25 22.53 -17.56 17.35
N ASP A 26 21.75 -17.93 18.37
CA ASP A 26 20.31 -17.72 18.46
C ASP A 26 20.12 -16.21 18.39
N TYR A 27 19.92 -15.70 17.17
CA TYR A 27 19.43 -14.36 16.99
C TYR A 27 18.10 -14.34 17.70
N ALA A 28 18.07 -13.66 18.84
CA ALA A 28 16.86 -13.28 19.52
C ALA A 28 15.88 -12.79 18.45
N ASP A 29 14.90 -13.63 18.19
CA ASP A 29 13.86 -13.47 17.20
C ASP A 29 13.37 -12.02 17.24
N PRO A 30 13.65 -11.19 16.21
CA PRO A 30 13.22 -9.79 16.20
C PRO A 30 11.68 -9.69 16.31
N ASP A 31 10.95 -10.78 16.05
CA ASP A 31 9.51 -10.88 16.23
C ASP A 31 9.07 -10.68 17.70
N LYS A 32 9.96 -10.82 18.70
CA LYS A 32 9.62 -10.55 20.12
C LYS A 32 9.45 -9.06 20.46
N PHE A 33 9.95 -8.14 19.64
CA PHE A 33 9.73 -6.69 19.83
C PHE A 33 8.77 -6.10 18.80
N VAL A 34 8.25 -6.91 17.88
CA VAL A 34 7.17 -6.50 16.98
C VAL A 34 5.88 -6.56 17.79
N ASP A 35 5.28 -5.40 18.05
CA ASP A 35 3.91 -5.33 18.54
C ASP A 35 3.04 -6.24 17.65
N PRO A 36 2.30 -7.23 18.21
CA PRO A 36 1.53 -8.18 17.41
C PRO A 36 0.43 -7.51 16.57
N GLY A 37 0.10 -6.23 16.84
CA GLY A 37 -0.79 -5.42 16.01
C GLY A 37 -0.12 -4.85 14.74
N SER A 38 1.18 -5.03 14.57
CA SER A 38 1.96 -4.52 13.44
C SER A 38 2.32 -5.60 12.40
N ASP A 39 1.66 -6.77 12.43
CA ASP A 39 1.76 -7.68 11.29
C ASP A 39 1.13 -7.03 10.05
N ARG A 40 1.99 -6.63 9.11
CA ARG A 40 1.61 -5.98 7.86
C ARG A 40 0.92 -6.93 6.88
N ASP A 41 1.00 -8.25 7.07
CA ASP A 41 0.36 -9.24 6.20
C ASP A 41 -0.23 -10.44 6.99
N PRO A 42 -1.33 -10.24 7.76
CA PRO A 42 -1.94 -11.29 8.59
C PRO A 42 -2.39 -12.53 7.82
N HIS A 43 -2.74 -12.34 6.54
CA HIS A 43 -3.21 -13.41 5.65
C HIS A 43 -2.10 -13.99 4.77
N ARG A 44 -0.85 -13.54 4.94
CA ARG A 44 0.34 -13.98 4.19
C ARG A 44 0.16 -13.96 2.67
N LEU A 45 -0.69 -13.08 2.16
CA LEU A 45 -1.03 -12.98 0.73
C LEU A 45 0.18 -12.53 -0.10
N ASN A 46 1.09 -11.80 0.53
CA ASN A 46 2.23 -11.14 -0.08
C ASN A 46 3.57 -11.75 0.37
N SER A 47 3.57 -13.02 0.75
CA SER A 47 4.79 -13.73 1.15
C SER A 47 5.92 -13.67 0.10
N HIS A 48 5.57 -13.62 -1.18
CA HIS A 48 6.51 -13.47 -2.30
C HIS A 48 7.22 -12.09 -2.37
N LEU A 49 6.69 -11.06 -1.68
CA LEU A 49 7.31 -9.73 -1.59
C LEU A 49 8.29 -9.61 -0.42
N LYS A 50 8.39 -10.63 0.44
CA LYS A 50 9.35 -10.65 1.54
C LYS A 50 10.73 -10.97 0.98
N VAL A 51 11.49 -9.92 0.67
CA VAL A 51 12.87 -10.03 0.21
C VAL A 51 13.80 -10.13 1.40
N GLY A 52 14.48 -11.27 1.55
CA GLY A 52 15.49 -11.52 2.57
C GLY A 52 16.91 -11.23 2.10
N PHE A 53 17.88 -11.31 3.02
CA PHE A 53 19.31 -11.28 2.68
C PHE A 53 19.67 -12.42 1.70
N GLU A 54 19.07 -13.59 1.94
CA GLU A 54 19.28 -14.81 1.15
C GLU A 54 18.87 -14.67 -0.32
N ASP A 55 17.83 -13.87 -0.61
CA ASP A 55 17.31 -13.69 -1.96
C ASP A 55 18.17 -12.74 -2.81
N VAL A 56 18.95 -11.87 -2.16
CA VAL A 56 19.64 -10.76 -2.84
C VAL A 56 21.14 -10.98 -2.94
N ILE A 57 21.80 -11.45 -1.88
CA ILE A 57 23.28 -11.46 -1.79
C ILE A 57 23.86 -12.80 -1.34
N ALA A 58 23.10 -13.63 -0.62
CA ALA A 58 23.70 -14.82 -0.03
C ALA A 58 24.31 -15.79 -1.05
N GLU A 59 25.51 -16.24 -0.73
CA GLU A 59 26.14 -17.39 -1.37
C GLU A 59 25.44 -18.69 -0.91
N PRO A 60 25.34 -19.73 -1.76
CA PRO A 60 24.76 -21.00 -1.35
C PRO A 60 25.57 -21.62 -0.20
N VAL A 61 24.88 -22.17 0.81
CA VAL A 61 25.43 -22.77 2.05
C VAL A 61 26.54 -23.82 1.86
N SER A 62 26.75 -24.30 0.63
CA SER A 62 27.76 -25.29 0.29
C SER A 62 29.19 -24.72 0.13
N THR A 63 29.36 -23.40 -0.07
CA THR A 63 30.69 -22.78 -0.24
C THR A 63 30.86 -21.72 0.84
N HIS A 64 31.43 -22.10 1.97
CA HIS A 64 31.56 -21.21 3.13
C HIS A 64 32.70 -20.21 2.90
N SER A 65 32.39 -18.98 2.45
CA SER A 65 33.31 -17.85 2.60
C SER A 65 33.53 -17.55 4.09
N PHE A 66 34.59 -16.81 4.44
CA PHE A 66 34.97 -16.57 5.85
C PHE A 66 33.76 -16.13 6.70
N ASP A 67 33.50 -16.82 7.82
CA ASP A 67 32.40 -16.57 8.77
C ASP A 67 32.20 -15.08 9.11
N LYS A 68 33.32 -14.34 9.18
CA LYS A 68 33.34 -12.89 9.48
C LYS A 68 32.82 -12.00 8.35
N VAL A 69 32.96 -12.43 7.09
CA VAL A 69 32.41 -11.71 5.94
C VAL A 69 30.90 -11.93 5.88
N TRP A 70 30.43 -13.16 6.14
CA TRP A 70 29.01 -13.47 6.18
C TRP A 70 28.27 -12.63 7.22
N ILE A 71 28.70 -12.65 8.49
CA ILE A 71 28.09 -11.84 9.56
C ILE A 71 28.10 -10.34 9.25
N CYS A 72 29.20 -9.83 8.71
CA CYS A 72 29.33 -8.41 8.36
C CYS A 72 28.39 -8.04 7.21
N SER A 73 28.29 -8.90 6.19
CA SER A 73 27.40 -8.70 5.04
C SER A 73 25.92 -8.71 5.44
N HIS A 74 25.51 -9.66 6.28
CA HIS A 74 24.15 -9.73 6.82
C HIS A 74 23.82 -8.49 7.67
N ALA A 75 24.73 -8.08 8.56
CA ALA A 75 24.55 -6.89 9.38
C ALA A 75 24.48 -5.60 8.55
N LEU A 76 25.35 -5.46 7.55
CA LEU A 76 25.37 -4.30 6.65
C LEU A 76 24.11 -4.23 5.80
N PHE A 77 23.60 -5.36 5.32
CA PHE A 77 22.36 -5.43 4.56
C PHE A 77 21.16 -4.93 5.39
N GLU A 78 20.95 -5.45 6.60
CA GLU A 78 19.85 -5.02 7.47
C GLU A 78 19.95 -3.53 7.84
N MET A 79 21.15 -3.06 8.17
CA MET A 79 21.40 -1.64 8.46
C MET A 79 21.13 -0.76 7.24
N SER A 80 21.58 -1.18 6.05
CA SER A 80 21.37 -0.42 4.80
C SER A 80 19.89 -0.31 4.45
N LYS A 81 19.13 -1.42 4.54
CA LYS A 81 17.68 -1.45 4.32
C LYS A 81 16.97 -0.47 5.27
N TYR A 82 17.31 -0.50 6.56
CA TYR A 82 16.70 0.39 7.55
C TYR A 82 17.00 1.87 7.27
N VAL A 83 18.26 2.21 6.99
CA VAL A 83 18.69 3.58 6.70
C VAL A 83 18.06 4.11 5.41
N ILE A 84 18.12 3.34 4.33
CA ILE A 84 17.56 3.71 3.02
C ILE A 84 16.04 3.89 3.13
N TYR A 85 15.34 2.96 3.79
CA TYR A 85 13.90 3.06 3.99
C TYR A 85 13.51 4.33 4.75
N LYS A 86 14.19 4.66 5.85
CA LYS A 86 13.92 5.89 6.61
C LYS A 86 14.28 7.13 5.83
N PHE A 87 15.41 7.12 5.13
CA PHE A 87 15.83 8.24 4.29
C PHE A 87 14.80 8.52 3.19
N LEU A 88 14.41 7.50 2.41
CA LEU A 88 13.37 7.60 1.38
C LEU A 88 12.05 8.06 1.96
N THR A 89 11.64 7.51 3.11
CA THR A 89 10.39 7.90 3.77
C THR A 89 10.43 9.38 4.15
N VAL A 90 11.50 9.86 4.78
CA VAL A 90 11.62 11.27 5.20
C VAL A 90 11.67 12.20 3.98
N PHE A 91 12.52 11.88 3.01
CA PHE A 91 12.71 12.71 1.80
C PHE A 91 11.50 12.72 0.88
N LEU A 92 10.69 11.66 0.86
CA LEU A 92 9.50 11.61 0.01
C LEU A 92 8.26 12.10 0.78
N ALA A 93 8.10 11.72 2.05
CA ALA A 93 6.91 12.07 2.82
C ALA A 93 6.85 13.57 3.14
N ILE A 94 7.97 14.21 3.50
CA ILE A 94 7.96 15.64 3.87
C ILE A 94 7.58 16.53 2.67
N PRO A 95 8.25 16.43 1.51
CA PRO A 95 7.88 17.24 0.35
C PRO A 95 6.50 16.88 -0.21
N LEU A 96 6.12 15.60 -0.20
CA LEU A 96 4.79 15.18 -0.65
C LEU A 96 3.69 15.75 0.25
N ALA A 97 3.87 15.70 1.57
CA ALA A 97 2.92 16.29 2.52
C ALA A 97 2.84 17.82 2.36
N PHE A 98 3.98 18.48 2.10
CA PHE A 98 4.01 19.91 1.81
C PHE A 98 3.26 20.26 0.51
N ALA A 99 3.49 19.51 -0.57
CA ALA A 99 2.77 19.68 -1.83
C ALA A 99 1.27 19.43 -1.69
N ALA A 100 0.88 18.38 -0.97
CA ALA A 100 -0.52 18.08 -0.66
C ALA A 100 -1.18 19.19 0.19
N GLY A 101 -0.44 19.75 1.15
CA GLY A 101 -0.90 20.88 1.96
C GLY A 101 -1.14 22.14 1.12
N ILE A 102 -0.22 22.49 0.21
CA ILE A 102 -0.41 23.60 -0.75
C ILE A 102 -1.61 23.34 -1.66
N LEU A 103 -1.73 22.14 -2.21
CA LEU A 103 -2.87 21.76 -3.03
C LEU A 103 -4.19 21.93 -2.26
N PHE A 104 -4.27 21.42 -1.04
CA PHE A 104 -5.47 21.56 -0.21
C PHE A 104 -5.77 23.02 0.15
N ALA A 105 -4.75 23.84 0.42
CA ALA A 105 -4.91 25.27 0.69
C ALA A 105 -5.45 26.02 -0.54
N THR A 106 -4.88 25.78 -1.73
CA THR A 106 -5.35 26.40 -2.98
C THR A 106 -6.76 25.95 -3.35
N LEU A 107 -7.09 24.66 -3.20
CA LEU A 107 -8.44 24.14 -3.41
C LEU A 107 -9.44 24.75 -2.42
N SER A 108 -9.06 24.90 -1.15
CA SER A 108 -9.91 25.52 -0.12
C SER A 108 -10.17 27.00 -0.44
N CYS A 109 -9.14 27.73 -0.87
CA CYS A 109 -9.28 29.11 -1.32
C CYS A 109 -10.20 29.21 -2.54
N LEU A 110 -9.96 28.40 -3.58
CA LEU A 110 -10.82 28.31 -4.76
C LEU A 110 -12.27 27.95 -4.38
N HIS A 111 -12.45 27.05 -3.43
CA HIS A 111 -13.76 26.63 -2.97
C HIS A 111 -14.53 27.78 -2.32
N ILE A 112 -13.88 28.55 -1.44
CA ILE A 112 -14.51 29.68 -0.75
C ILE A 112 -14.80 30.84 -1.71
N TRP A 113 -13.87 31.14 -2.61
CA TRP A 113 -13.96 32.33 -3.45
C TRP A 113 -14.70 32.13 -4.76
N ILE A 114 -14.64 30.93 -5.36
CA ILE A 114 -15.22 30.66 -6.67
C ILE A 114 -16.35 29.64 -6.57
N ILE A 115 -16.13 28.50 -5.91
CA ILE A 115 -17.14 27.42 -5.88
C ILE A 115 -18.36 27.84 -5.05
N MET A 116 -18.18 28.43 -3.87
CA MET A 116 -19.29 28.89 -3.03
C MET A 116 -20.21 29.90 -3.73
N PRO A 117 -19.72 31.01 -4.33
CA PRO A 117 -20.59 31.91 -5.08
C PRO A 117 -21.15 31.23 -6.33
N PHE A 118 -20.39 30.40 -7.04
CA PHE A 118 -20.90 29.66 -8.19
C PHE A 118 -22.06 28.74 -7.82
N VAL A 119 -21.94 27.96 -6.74
CA VAL A 119 -23.02 27.11 -6.21
C VAL A 119 -24.22 27.96 -5.83
N LYS A 120 -24.02 29.11 -5.17
CA LYS A 120 -25.12 30.03 -4.83
C LYS A 120 -25.82 30.57 -6.09
N THR A 121 -25.07 30.96 -7.11
CA THR A 121 -25.62 31.40 -8.41
C THR A 121 -26.37 30.27 -9.11
N CYS A 122 -25.81 29.07 -9.16
CA CYS A 122 -26.50 27.89 -9.71
C CYS A 122 -27.81 27.63 -8.97
N LEU A 123 -27.80 27.63 -7.63
CA LEU A 123 -29.01 27.45 -6.83
C LEU A 123 -30.05 28.57 -7.04
N MET A 124 -29.62 29.79 -7.37
CA MET A 124 -30.53 30.89 -7.71
C MET A 124 -31.12 30.75 -9.12
N VAL A 125 -30.34 30.24 -10.07
CA VAL A 125 -30.74 30.04 -11.47
C VAL A 125 -31.59 28.78 -11.65
N LEU A 126 -31.36 27.73 -10.85
CA LEU A 126 -32.05 26.44 -10.93
C LEU A 126 -33.59 26.57 -10.88
N PRO A 127 -34.22 27.35 -9.97
CA PRO A 127 -35.67 27.55 -9.96
C PRO A 127 -36.21 28.19 -11.24
N SER A 128 -35.48 29.15 -11.82
CA SER A 128 -35.84 29.77 -13.09
C SER A 128 -35.77 28.76 -14.24
N VAL A 129 -34.69 27.97 -14.30
CA VAL A 129 -34.52 26.89 -15.27
C VAL A 129 -35.62 25.84 -15.11
N GLN A 130 -35.96 25.46 -13.88
CA GLN A 130 -37.04 24.52 -13.59
C GLN A 130 -38.39 25.04 -14.07
N THR A 131 -38.66 26.34 -13.88
CA THR A 131 -39.91 26.97 -14.35
C THR A 131 -40.00 26.97 -15.87
N ILE A 132 -38.90 27.34 -16.55
CA ILE A 132 -38.81 27.30 -18.02
C ILE A 132 -38.98 25.86 -18.52
N TRP A 133 -38.26 24.90 -17.92
CA TRP A 133 -38.34 23.49 -18.29
C TRP A 133 -39.74 22.93 -18.08
N LYS A 134 -40.41 23.28 -16.97
CA LYS A 134 -41.78 22.87 -16.70
C LYS A 134 -42.75 23.44 -17.75
N SER A 135 -42.56 24.70 -18.16
CA SER A 135 -43.33 25.32 -19.24
C SER A 135 -43.11 24.62 -20.59
N VAL A 136 -41.86 24.32 -20.96
CA VAL A 136 -41.54 23.60 -22.20
C VAL A 136 -42.15 22.19 -22.20
N THR A 137 -42.05 21.47 -21.07
CA THR A 137 -42.67 20.15 -20.90
C THR A 137 -44.19 20.24 -21.05
N ASP A 138 -44.83 21.26 -20.50
CA ASP A 138 -46.29 21.43 -20.61
C ASP A 138 -46.73 21.76 -22.05
N VAL A 139 -45.96 22.60 -22.76
CA VAL A 139 -46.28 23.01 -24.14
C VAL A 139 -45.98 21.91 -25.16
N VAL A 140 -44.93 21.11 -24.95
CA VAL A 140 -44.48 20.10 -25.95
C VAL A 140 -44.92 18.71 -25.56
N ILE A 141 -44.63 18.27 -24.33
CA ILE A 141 -44.82 16.87 -23.92
C ILE A 141 -46.29 16.60 -23.59
N ALA A 142 -47.01 17.53 -22.97
CA ALA A 142 -48.42 17.33 -22.64
C ALA A 142 -49.32 17.09 -23.87
N PRO A 143 -49.26 17.89 -24.96
CA PRO A 143 -50.07 17.62 -26.15
C PRO A 143 -49.60 16.38 -26.92
N LEU A 144 -48.30 16.06 -26.94
CA LEU A 144 -47.81 14.83 -27.55
C LEU A 144 -48.32 13.59 -26.80
N CYS A 145 -48.23 13.59 -25.47
CA CYS A 145 -48.76 12.52 -24.62
C CYS A 145 -50.28 12.40 -24.75
N THR A 146 -51.01 13.52 -24.81
CA THR A 146 -52.47 13.52 -25.03
C THR A 146 -52.83 12.93 -26.40
N SER A 147 -52.07 13.29 -27.45
CA SER A 147 -52.31 12.80 -28.81
C SER A 147 -52.04 11.30 -28.92
N VAL A 148 -50.91 10.84 -28.36
CA VAL A 148 -50.55 9.42 -28.29
C VAL A 148 -51.56 8.64 -27.45
N GLY A 149 -51.95 9.16 -26.28
CA GLY A 149 -52.96 8.56 -25.40
C GLY A 149 -54.31 8.39 -26.10
N ARG A 150 -54.74 9.36 -26.91
CA ARG A 150 -55.94 9.22 -27.75
C ARG A 150 -55.79 8.16 -28.83
N SER A 151 -54.65 8.08 -29.50
CA SER A 151 -54.38 7.04 -30.49
C SER A 151 -54.44 5.64 -29.87
N PHE A 152 -53.83 5.42 -28.70
CA PHE A 152 -53.89 4.13 -28.01
C PHE A 152 -55.28 3.82 -27.45
N SER A 153 -55.98 4.80 -26.85
CA SER A 153 -57.35 4.61 -26.36
C SER A 153 -58.33 4.22 -27.46
N SER A 154 -58.12 4.69 -28.70
CA SER A 154 -58.96 4.33 -29.83
C SER A 154 -58.75 2.88 -30.30
N VAL A 155 -57.58 2.29 -30.04
CA VAL A 155 -57.24 0.92 -30.47
C VAL A 155 -57.76 -0.12 -29.46
N SER A 156 -57.83 0.22 -28.17
CA SER A 156 -58.27 -0.70 -27.10
C SER A 156 -59.76 -1.09 -27.14
N LEU A 157 -60.58 -0.47 -27.99
CA LEU A 157 -62.03 -0.74 -28.07
C LEU A 157 -62.40 -2.01 -28.86
N GLN A 158 -61.45 -2.89 -29.17
CA GLN A 158 -61.68 -4.10 -29.99
C GLN A 158 -61.34 -5.43 -29.28
N LEU A 159 -61.23 -5.46 -27.94
CA LEU A 159 -61.01 -6.72 -27.18
C LEU A 159 -62.12 -7.00 -26.15
N SER A 160 -63.38 -6.81 -26.55
CA SER A 160 -64.55 -7.31 -25.81
C SER A 160 -65.66 -7.64 -26.79
N HIS A 161 -65.39 -8.62 -27.65
CA HIS A 161 -66.42 -9.33 -28.41
C HIS A 161 -65.95 -10.76 -28.68
N ASP A 162 -65.79 -11.52 -27.59
CA ASP A 162 -66.09 -12.95 -27.53
C ASP A 162 -66.75 -13.21 -26.16
#